data_AF-A0A4Q7BJR4-F1
#
_entry.id   AF-A0A4Q7BJR4-F1
#
_cell.length_a   1.000
_cell.length_b   1.000
_cell.length_c   1.000
_cell.angle_alpha   90.00
_cell.angle_beta   90.00
_cell.angle_gamma   90.00
#
_symmetry.space_group_name_H-M   'P 1'
#
loop_
_entity.id
_entity.type
_entity.pdbx_description
1 polymer ?
#
loop_
_entity_poly.entity_id
_entity_poly.type
_entity_poly.pdbx_seq_one_letter_code
_entity_poly.pdbx_strand_id
1 'polypeptide(L)'
;MKLIIAFLGFLFITNCFASSTQSFEDEYYRLQTKFIEAQTNSHDIYKYPDGSTVTKVEDKIKIQASRDCLTWIAERNFDLHIVKNFKAYEASKGKPFFIDASKDEWLDNLKHLNEKIDNPENKCN
;
A
#
# COMPACT_ATOMS: atom_id res chain seq x y z
N MET A 1 -45.98 -16.95 40.59
CA MET A 1 -45.31 -17.15 39.29
C MET A 1 -44.52 -15.91 38.92
N LYS A 2 -43.24 -16.12 38.59
CA LYS A 2 -42.36 -15.35 37.70
C LYS A 2 -42.01 -13.88 38.05
N LEU A 3 -40.86 -13.77 38.74
CA LEU A 3 -39.94 -12.65 38.73
C LEU A 3 -39.66 -12.17 37.29
N ILE A 4 -39.91 -10.88 37.02
CA ILE A 4 -39.43 -10.19 35.82
C ILE A 4 -38.52 -9.06 36.28
N ILE A 5 -37.28 -9.41 36.56
CA ILE A 5 -36.16 -8.47 36.60
C ILE A 5 -35.05 -9.12 35.77
N ALA A 6 -34.33 -8.28 35.04
CA ALA A 6 -33.16 -8.54 34.21
C ALA A 6 -33.46 -8.88 32.75
N PHE A 7 -33.25 -7.89 31.87
CA PHE A 7 -32.33 -7.95 30.72
C PHE A 7 -32.29 -6.58 30.04
N LEU A 8 -31.80 -5.55 30.74
CA LEU A 8 -31.45 -4.24 30.16
C LEU A 8 -29.94 -3.95 30.30
N GLY A 9 -29.13 -5.01 30.44
CA GLY A 9 -27.70 -4.91 30.74
C GLY A 9 -26.78 -5.61 29.74
N PHE A 10 -27.16 -5.74 28.45
CA PHE A 10 -26.35 -6.47 27.48
C PHE A 10 -26.28 -5.86 26.07
N LEU A 11 -26.40 -4.53 25.94
CA LEU A 11 -26.32 -3.84 24.64
C LEU A 11 -25.25 -2.74 24.55
N PHE A 12 -24.20 -2.78 25.37
CA PHE A 12 -23.11 -1.79 25.30
C PHE A 12 -21.71 -2.39 25.10
N ILE A 13 -21.60 -3.53 24.39
CA ILE A 13 -20.28 -4.02 23.93
C ILE A 13 -20.32 -4.49 22.48
N THR A 14 -20.94 -3.72 21.59
CA THR A 14 -20.64 -3.79 20.16
C THR A 14 -20.61 -2.35 19.65
N ASN A 15 -19.69 -2.02 18.74
CA ASN A 15 -19.47 -0.69 18.12
C ASN A 15 -18.27 0.13 18.62
N CYS A 16 -17.10 -0.50 18.80
CA CYS A 16 -15.83 0.24 18.75
C CYS A 16 -14.85 -0.27 17.68
N PHE A 17 -15.32 -1.06 16.71
CA PHE A 17 -14.47 -1.58 15.61
C PHE A 17 -14.84 -1.05 14.22
N ALA A 18 -16.03 -0.46 14.05
CA ALA A 18 -16.46 0.09 12.76
C ALA A 18 -15.65 1.34 12.34
N SER A 19 -15.22 2.16 13.31
CA SER A 19 -14.42 3.35 13.01
C SER A 19 -12.98 3.01 12.60
N SER A 20 -12.39 1.94 13.15
CA SER A 20 -11.02 1.54 12.84
C SER A 20 -10.86 0.89 11.47
N THR A 21 -11.91 0.25 10.96
CA THR A 21 -11.89 -0.36 9.62
C THR A 21 -11.97 0.69 8.52
N GLN A 22 -12.80 1.73 8.68
CA GLN A 22 -12.91 2.80 7.67
C GLN A 22 -11.60 3.59 7.51
N SER A 23 -10.93 3.94 8.62
CA SER A 23 -9.62 4.60 8.56
C SER A 23 -8.54 3.73 7.90
N PHE A 24 -8.63 2.40 8.03
CA PHE A 24 -7.70 1.49 7.36
C PHE A 24 -7.96 1.42 5.86
N GLU A 25 -9.23 1.28 5.45
CA GLU A 25 -9.65 1.17 4.05
C GLU A 25 -9.32 2.46 3.26
N ASP A 26 -9.60 3.63 3.83
CA ASP A 26 -9.29 4.92 3.20
C ASP A 26 -7.79 5.05 2.89
N GLU A 27 -6.95 4.68 3.86
CA GLU A 27 -5.49 4.71 3.71
C GLU A 27 -4.99 3.62 2.76
N TYR A 28 -5.62 2.44 2.75
CA TYR A 28 -5.35 1.37 1.79
C TYR A 28 -5.55 1.87 0.35
N TYR A 29 -6.72 2.42 0.04
CA TYR A 29 -7.02 2.92 -1.30
C TYR A 29 -6.13 4.10 -1.69
N ARG A 30 -5.84 4.99 -0.75
CA ARG A 30 -4.93 6.13 -0.98
C ARG A 30 -3.51 5.66 -1.34
N LEU A 31 -2.99 4.66 -0.65
CA LEU A 31 -1.65 4.12 -0.90
C LEU A 31 -1.62 3.25 -2.17
N GLN A 32 -2.65 2.45 -2.41
CA GLN A 32 -2.81 1.68 -3.65
C GLN A 32 -2.85 2.61 -4.87
N THR A 33 -3.59 3.73 -4.79
CA THR A 33 -3.65 4.73 -5.86
C THR A 33 -2.26 5.32 -6.13
N LYS A 34 -1.52 5.73 -5.09
CA LYS A 34 -0.15 6.24 -5.25
C LYS A 34 0.79 5.23 -5.87
N PHE A 35 0.66 3.96 -5.52
CA PHE A 35 1.44 2.89 -6.12
C PHE A 35 1.12 2.70 -7.60
N ILE A 36 -0.17 2.67 -7.97
CA ILE A 36 -0.62 2.58 -9.37
C ILE A 36 -0.17 3.80 -10.19
N GLU A 37 -0.26 5.01 -9.62
CA GLU A 37 0.25 6.24 -10.25
C GLU A 37 1.76 6.16 -10.48
N ALA A 38 2.53 5.70 -9.50
CA ALA A 38 3.98 5.54 -9.64
C ALA A 38 4.33 4.50 -10.72
N GLN A 39 3.64 3.35 -10.76
CA GLN A 39 3.81 2.37 -11.82
C GLN A 39 3.48 2.94 -13.19
N THR A 40 2.36 3.67 -13.31
CA THR A 40 1.93 4.25 -14.60
C THR A 40 2.96 5.25 -15.10
N ASN A 41 3.43 6.14 -14.22
CA ASN A 41 4.49 7.11 -14.52
C ASN A 41 5.83 6.44 -14.86
N SER A 42 6.08 5.23 -14.36
CA SER A 42 7.29 4.47 -14.71
C SER A 42 7.33 4.12 -16.21
N HIS A 43 6.17 3.81 -16.79
CA HIS A 43 6.02 3.40 -18.19
C HIS A 43 5.85 4.56 -19.18
N ASP A 44 5.91 5.80 -18.71
CA ASP A 44 5.63 6.97 -19.53
C ASP A 44 6.76 7.31 -20.51
N ILE A 45 6.48 8.12 -21.53
CA ILE A 45 7.52 8.56 -22.49
C ILE A 45 8.60 9.35 -21.76
N TYR A 46 9.88 9.04 -22.03
CA TYR A 46 11.01 9.80 -21.47
C TYR A 46 11.04 11.21 -22.07
N LYS A 47 10.81 12.21 -21.23
CA LYS A 47 10.90 13.63 -21.56
C LYS A 47 11.81 14.36 -20.59
N TYR A 48 12.53 15.35 -21.08
CA TYR A 48 13.22 16.33 -20.26
C TYR A 48 12.21 17.30 -19.61
N PRO A 49 12.60 18.09 -18.59
CA PRO A 49 11.71 19.05 -17.94
C PRO A 49 11.11 20.10 -18.88
N ASP A 50 11.78 20.39 -20.00
CA ASP A 50 11.30 21.32 -21.05
C ASP A 50 10.27 20.68 -22.01
N GLY A 51 9.94 19.40 -21.80
CA GLY A 51 8.98 18.64 -22.60
C GLY A 51 9.57 17.97 -23.85
N SER A 52 10.86 18.19 -24.16
CA SER A 52 11.53 17.54 -25.28
C SER A 52 11.79 16.06 -25.01
N THR A 53 11.82 15.24 -26.07
CA THR A 53 12.06 13.80 -25.95
C THR A 53 13.51 13.50 -25.58
N VAL A 54 13.71 12.58 -24.65
CA VAL A 54 15.05 12.12 -24.27
C VAL A 54 15.62 11.23 -25.37
N THR A 55 16.77 11.62 -25.92
CA THR A 55 17.44 10.91 -27.03
C THR A 55 18.60 10.04 -26.57
N LYS A 56 19.31 10.45 -25.52
CA LYS A 56 20.46 9.71 -24.97
C LYS A 56 20.02 8.49 -24.17
N VAL A 57 20.70 7.36 -24.39
CA VAL A 57 20.38 6.10 -23.69
C VAL A 57 20.70 6.21 -22.20
N GLU A 58 21.79 6.87 -21.85
CA GLU A 58 22.25 7.04 -20.47
C GLU A 58 21.24 7.84 -19.64
N ASP A 59 20.62 8.86 -20.25
CA ASP A 59 19.60 9.68 -19.60
C ASP A 59 18.31 8.88 -19.40
N LYS A 60 17.92 8.05 -20.37
CA LYS A 60 16.76 7.14 -20.22
C LYS A 60 16.98 6.16 -19.07
N ILE A 61 18.17 5.57 -18.96
CA ILE A 61 18.52 4.65 -17.86
C ILE A 61 18.41 5.36 -16.52
N LYS A 62 18.94 6.59 -16.39
CA LYS A 62 18.84 7.37 -15.15
C LYS A 62 17.41 7.73 -14.79
N ILE A 63 16.61 8.17 -15.76
CA ILE A 63 15.21 8.50 -15.55
C ILE A 63 14.43 7.24 -15.15
N GLN A 64 14.70 6.10 -15.79
CA GLN A 64 14.06 4.83 -15.46
C GLN A 64 14.41 4.41 -14.03
N ALA A 65 15.69 4.42 -13.66
CA ALA A 65 16.12 4.09 -12.29
C ALA A 65 15.43 4.97 -11.24
N SER A 66 15.30 6.28 -11.51
CA SER A 66 14.56 7.20 -10.62
C SER A 66 13.07 6.86 -10.51
N ARG A 67 12.42 6.52 -11.63
CA ARG A 67 11.01 6.09 -11.66
C ARG A 67 10.79 4.74 -10.96
N ASP A 68 11.72 3.81 -11.12
CA ASP A 68 11.68 2.50 -10.45
C ASP A 68 11.78 2.69 -8.93
N CYS A 69 12.70 3.54 -8.45
CA CYS A 69 12.81 3.88 -7.04
C CYS A 69 11.51 4.49 -6.48
N LEU A 70 10.88 5.43 -7.20
CA LEU A 70 9.58 5.99 -6.79
C LEU A 70 8.50 4.90 -6.70
N THR A 71 8.50 3.95 -7.64
CA THR A 71 7.58 2.82 -7.66
C THR A 71 7.79 1.91 -6.46
N TRP A 72 9.03 1.48 -6.19
CA TRP A 72 9.35 0.61 -5.06
C TRP A 72 9.06 1.28 -3.71
N ILE A 73 9.32 2.58 -3.57
CA ILE A 73 9.01 3.32 -2.34
C ILE A 73 7.49 3.39 -2.13
N ALA A 74 6.71 3.64 -3.19
CA ALA A 74 5.26 3.68 -3.10
C ALA A 74 4.69 2.30 -2.73
N GLU A 75 5.18 1.23 -3.36
CA GLU A 75 4.83 -0.16 -3.05
C GLU A 75 5.16 -0.52 -1.61
N ARG A 76 6.40 -0.23 -1.16
CA ARG A 76 6.82 -0.51 0.22
C ARG A 76 5.91 0.19 1.22
N ASN A 77 5.53 1.43 0.98
CA ASN A 77 4.65 2.16 1.88
C ASN A 77 3.24 1.54 1.94
N PHE A 78 2.73 1.07 0.79
CA PHE A 78 1.47 0.35 0.70
C PHE A 78 1.51 -0.97 1.48
N ASP A 79 2.51 -1.81 1.23
CA ASP A 79 2.67 -3.09 1.91
C ASP A 79 2.90 -2.93 3.41
N LEU A 80 3.67 -1.90 3.80
CA LEU A 80 3.95 -1.61 5.20
C LEU A 80 2.68 -1.22 5.96
N HIS A 81 1.76 -0.48 5.33
CA HIS A 81 0.45 -0.17 5.91
C HIS A 81 -0.38 -1.44 6.14
N ILE A 82 -0.38 -2.36 5.16
CA ILE A 82 -1.07 -3.64 5.27
C ILE A 82 -0.51 -4.47 6.44
N VAL A 83 0.81 -4.64 6.50
CA VAL A 83 1.46 -5.45 7.54
C VAL A 83 1.26 -4.84 8.93
N LYS A 84 1.37 -3.50 9.08
CA LYS A 84 1.12 -2.81 10.35
C LYS A 84 -0.32 -2.93 10.83
N ASN A 85 -1.27 -3.04 9.90
CA ASN A 85 -2.70 -3.09 10.18
C ASN A 85 -3.32 -4.45 9.80
N PHE A 86 -2.54 -5.53 9.87
CA PHE A 86 -2.90 -6.81 9.25
C PHE A 86 -4.24 -7.38 9.73
N LYS A 87 -4.63 -7.15 10.99
CA LYS A 87 -5.94 -7.59 11.51
C LYS A 87 -7.12 -6.91 10.78
N ALA A 88 -6.99 -5.62 10.45
CA ALA A 88 -8.02 -4.88 9.72
C ALA A 88 -8.04 -5.29 8.23
N TYR A 89 -6.86 -5.51 7.66
CA TYR A 89 -6.70 -6.08 6.32
C TYR A 89 -7.36 -7.46 6.22
N GLU A 90 -7.09 -8.37 7.16
CA GLU A 90 -7.60 -9.74 7.13
C GLU A 90 -9.14 -9.79 7.23
N ALA A 91 -9.75 -8.86 7.97
CA ALA A 91 -11.20 -8.70 8.00
C ALA A 91 -11.78 -8.13 6.68
N SER A 92 -10.94 -7.56 5.82
CA SER A 92 -11.34 -6.83 4.60
C SER A 92 -10.89 -7.51 3.31
N LYS A 93 -9.90 -8.42 3.33
CA LYS A 93 -9.25 -8.98 2.13
C LYS A 93 -10.17 -9.75 1.19
N GLY A 94 -11.32 -10.23 1.69
CA GLY A 94 -12.36 -10.86 0.88
C GLY A 94 -13.30 -9.88 0.16
N LYS A 95 -13.16 -8.56 0.38
CA LYS A 95 -13.93 -7.53 -0.31
C LYS A 95 -13.35 -7.29 -1.72
N PRO A 96 -14.16 -6.81 -2.68
CA PRO A 96 -13.64 -6.36 -3.97
C PRO A 96 -12.52 -5.33 -3.82
N PHE A 97 -11.58 -5.33 -4.77
CA PHE A 97 -10.43 -4.40 -4.85
C PHE A 97 -9.33 -4.58 -3.79
N PHE A 98 -9.53 -5.45 -2.81
CA PHE A 98 -8.45 -5.94 -1.96
C PHE A 98 -7.66 -7.02 -2.70
N ILE A 99 -6.34 -6.93 -2.60
CA ILE A 99 -5.43 -7.99 -3.02
C ILE A 99 -5.59 -9.13 -2.01
N ASP A 100 -5.88 -10.34 -2.48
CA ASP A 100 -5.95 -11.53 -1.62
C ASP A 100 -4.56 -12.15 -1.50
N ALA A 101 -3.87 -11.79 -0.43
CA ALA A 101 -2.54 -12.28 -0.08
C ALA A 101 -2.42 -12.57 1.42
N SER A 102 -1.61 -13.57 1.77
CA SER A 102 -1.25 -13.92 3.13
C SER A 102 -0.27 -12.92 3.75
N LYS A 103 -0.12 -12.97 5.08
CA LYS A 103 0.85 -12.11 5.79
C LYS A 103 2.28 -12.36 5.32
N ASP A 104 2.62 -13.62 5.07
CA ASP A 104 3.96 -14.02 4.69
C ASP A 104 4.31 -13.51 3.30
N GLU A 105 3.35 -13.50 2.36
CA GLU A 105 3.53 -12.89 1.04
C GLU A 105 3.81 -11.37 1.13
N TRP A 106 3.08 -10.63 1.99
CA TRP A 106 3.36 -9.21 2.21
C TRP A 106 4.73 -8.97 2.86
N LEU A 107 5.14 -9.81 3.80
CA LEU A 107 6.44 -9.71 4.47
C LEU A 107 7.59 -10.02 3.52
N ASP A 108 7.43 -11.02 2.66
CA ASP A 108 8.42 -11.38 1.65
C ASP A 108 8.58 -10.25 0.62
N ASN A 109 7.48 -9.67 0.12
CA ASN A 109 7.55 -8.53 -0.79
C ASN A 109 8.21 -7.31 -0.12
N LEU A 110 7.87 -6.99 1.13
CA LEU A 110 8.53 -5.92 1.88
C LEU A 110 10.04 -6.14 2.00
N LYS A 111 10.47 -7.38 2.24
CA LYS A 111 11.89 -7.72 2.29
C LYS A 111 12.55 -7.42 0.94
N HIS A 112 11.98 -7.90 -0.15
CA HIS A 112 12.51 -7.65 -1.49
C HIS A 112 12.51 -6.17 -1.88
N LEU A 113 11.51 -5.41 -1.48
CA LEU A 113 11.44 -3.97 -1.71
C LEU A 113 12.53 -3.22 -0.93
N ASN A 114 12.75 -3.59 0.34
CA ASN A 114 13.83 -3.00 1.13
C ASN A 114 15.20 -3.36 0.53
N GLU A 115 15.41 -4.61 0.11
CA GLU A 115 16.65 -5.03 -0.59
C GLU A 115 16.90 -4.22 -1.86
N LYS A 116 15.85 -3.93 -2.64
CA LYS A 116 15.97 -3.08 -3.85
C LYS A 116 16.27 -1.62 -3.51
N ILE A 117 15.57 -1.05 -2.54
CA ILE A 117 15.70 0.38 -2.17
C ILE A 117 17.06 0.65 -1.50
N ASP A 118 17.50 -0.26 -0.64
CA ASP A 118 18.75 -0.10 0.12
C ASP A 118 19.99 -0.52 -0.70
N ASN A 119 19.81 -1.12 -1.88
CA ASN A 119 20.91 -1.45 -2.77
C ASN A 119 21.55 -0.15 -3.33
N PRO A 120 22.84 0.12 -3.03
CA PRO A 120 23.53 1.33 -3.50
C PRO A 120 23.65 1.43 -5.03
N GLU A 121 23.55 0.32 -5.76
CA GLU A 121 23.56 0.31 -7.23
C GLU A 121 22.29 0.95 -7.81
N ASN A 122 21.16 0.84 -7.11
CA ASN A 122 19.88 1.37 -7.55
C ASN A 122 19.70 2.87 -7.27
N LYS A 123 20.49 3.44 -6.34
CA LYS A 123 20.54 4.88 -6.03
C LYS A 123 19.15 5.48 -5.72
N CYS A 124 18.38 4.81 -4.88
CA CYS A 124 17.08 5.31 -4.42
C CYS A 124 17.16 6.38 -3.32
N ASN A 125 18.33 7.04 -3.19
CA ASN A 125 18.76 7.87 -2.07
C ASN A 125 18.76 9.36 -2.46
#